data_AF-A0A8H7AEW7-F1
#
_entry.id   AF-A0A8H7AEW7-F1
#
_cell.length_a   1.000
_cell.length_b   1.000
_cell.length_c   1.000
_cell.angle_alpha   90.00
_cell.angle_beta   90.00
_cell.angle_gamma   90.00
#
_symmetry.space_group_name_H-M   'P 1'
#
loop_
_entity.id
_entity.type
_entity.pdbx_description
1 polymer ?
#
loop_
_entity_poly.entity_id
_entity_poly.type
_entity_poly.pdbx_seq_one_letter_code
_entity_poly.pdbx_strand_id
1 'polypeptide(L)'
;MGEIRSNPVQLVLVLHNVVDYLYCQGAGIGVVQQTERATRGIIKNQLIPGQERKYRIRRENPVVKNIKTVERAQMLALVYGLGLAHGKIKRDCLKAFQLQKVTIFSDSPKVVQRFHHHINYAPDSPGDETSINDRSIIKRVIAGVHGLSRRGLEVAIAISSEKDKAGGKARAMARQRGRKACRSRRRLRLAHTNLVEEQEEATGEQGIFELVIAAKELPKGKEHAQATIYN
;
A
#
# COMPACT_ATOMS: atom_id res chain seq x y z
N MET A 1 36.77 -36.47 9.10
CA MET A 1 36.36 -35.10 9.45
C MET A 1 34.85 -35.00 9.25
N GLY A 2 34.07 -34.93 10.32
CA GLY A 2 32.62 -34.84 10.22
C GLY A 2 32.20 -33.44 9.80
N GLU A 3 31.54 -33.30 8.65
CA GLU A 3 30.85 -32.07 8.29
C GLU A 3 29.79 -31.79 9.36
N ILE A 4 30.00 -30.74 10.15
CA ILE A 4 28.94 -30.18 10.99
C ILE A 4 27.93 -29.57 10.03
N ARG A 5 26.96 -30.37 9.61
CA ARG A 5 25.77 -29.91 8.89
C ARG A 5 25.00 -29.01 9.86
N SER A 6 25.32 -27.72 9.84
CA SER A 6 24.55 -26.74 10.58
C SER A 6 23.12 -26.78 10.04
N ASN A 7 22.17 -27.13 10.91
CA ASN A 7 20.77 -27.16 10.53
C ASN A 7 20.37 -25.77 10.00
N PRO A 8 19.76 -25.68 8.81
CA PRO A 8 19.44 -24.40 8.21
C PRO A 8 18.53 -23.61 9.14
N VAL A 9 18.90 -22.37 9.44
CA VAL A 9 18.12 -21.48 10.29
C VAL A 9 16.81 -21.18 9.58
N GLN A 10 15.71 -21.71 10.12
CA GLN A 10 14.37 -21.46 9.60
C GLN A 10 13.91 -20.05 9.99
N LEU A 11 13.65 -19.23 8.98
CA LEU A 11 13.25 -17.84 9.16
C LEU A 11 11.78 -17.63 8.78
N VAL A 12 11.13 -16.73 9.52
CA VAL A 12 9.79 -16.23 9.25
C VAL A 12 9.87 -14.72 9.02
N LEU A 13 9.34 -14.26 7.90
CA LEU A 13 9.23 -12.83 7.60
C LEU A 13 7.85 -12.34 8.02
N VAL A 14 7.82 -11.37 8.92
CA VAL A 14 6.57 -10.83 9.47
C VAL A 14 6.40 -9.38 9.04
N LEU A 15 5.25 -9.03 8.46
CA LEU A 15 4.90 -7.68 8.05
C LEU A 15 3.64 -7.20 8.74
N HIS A 16 3.74 -6.15 9.55
CA HIS A 16 2.58 -5.50 10.18
C HIS A 16 2.13 -4.33 9.32
N ASN A 17 1.02 -4.49 8.63
CA ASN A 17 0.40 -3.45 7.82
C ASN A 17 -0.75 -2.79 8.58
N VAL A 18 -0.68 -1.47 8.70
CA VAL A 18 -1.72 -0.68 9.34
C VAL A 18 -2.06 0.51 8.49
N VAL A 19 -3.35 0.84 8.44
CA VAL A 19 -3.85 1.97 7.67
C VAL A 19 -4.51 3.00 8.57
N ASP A 20 -4.14 4.25 8.39
CA ASP A 20 -4.86 5.41 8.90
C ASP A 20 -5.52 6.11 7.71
N TYR A 21 -6.81 5.80 7.51
CA TYR A 21 -7.60 6.33 6.40
C TYR A 21 -8.53 7.45 6.88
N LEU A 22 -8.50 8.57 6.18
CA LEU A 22 -9.44 9.67 6.37
C LEU A 22 -10.11 9.95 5.03
N TYR A 23 -11.43 9.78 5.00
CA TYR A 23 -12.23 10.00 3.80
C TYR A 23 -11.95 11.37 3.18
N CYS A 24 -11.72 11.40 1.86
CA CYS A 24 -11.34 12.58 1.09
C CYS A 24 -10.01 13.28 1.50
N GLN A 25 -9.28 12.80 2.51
CA GLN A 25 -8.02 13.38 2.96
C GLN A 25 -6.80 12.53 2.58
N GLY A 26 -7.00 11.22 2.40
CA GLY A 26 -5.98 10.27 1.95
C GLY A 26 -5.73 9.16 2.96
N ALA A 27 -4.65 8.39 2.74
CA ALA A 27 -4.28 7.27 3.60
C ALA A 27 -2.80 7.34 4.01
N GLY A 28 -2.55 7.12 5.30
CA GLY A 28 -1.23 6.76 5.81
C GLY A 28 -1.13 5.25 5.95
N ILE A 29 -0.09 4.63 5.41
CA ILE A 29 0.17 3.19 5.62
C ILE A 29 1.49 3.05 6.37
N GLY A 30 1.45 2.36 7.50
CA GLY A 30 2.63 1.93 8.25
C GLY A 30 2.89 0.46 7.98
N VAL A 31 4.11 0.12 7.57
CA VAL A 31 4.57 -1.27 7.43
C VAL A 31 5.80 -1.47 8.30
N VAL A 32 5.71 -2.39 9.26
CA VAL A 32 6.88 -2.84 10.05
C VAL A 32 7.20 -4.25 9.63
N GLN A 33 8.40 -4.45 9.10
CA GLN A 33 8.94 -5.74 8.73
C GLN A 33 9.90 -6.23 9.80
N GLN A 34 9.69 -7.46 10.27
CA GLN A 34 10.56 -8.15 11.22
C GLN A 34 10.92 -9.53 10.68
N THR A 35 12.07 -10.03 11.13
CA THR A 35 12.51 -11.39 10.83
C THR A 35 12.57 -12.16 12.14
N GLU A 36 11.87 -13.28 12.19
CA GLU A 36 11.78 -14.15 13.36
C GLU A 36 12.41 -15.51 13.03
N ARG A 37 12.92 -16.18 14.06
CA ARG A 37 13.33 -17.59 13.97
C ARG A 37 12.10 -18.44 14.23
N ALA A 38 11.83 -19.43 13.37
CA ALA A 38 10.65 -20.29 13.50
C ALA A 38 10.51 -20.95 14.89
N THR A 39 11.64 -21.21 15.57
CA THR A 39 11.69 -21.87 16.88
C THR A 39 12.09 -20.96 18.05
N ARG A 40 12.58 -19.74 17.81
CA ARG A 40 13.08 -18.83 18.87
C ARG A 40 12.91 -17.36 18.47
N GLY A 41 11.74 -16.80 18.77
CA GLY A 41 11.41 -15.36 18.76
C GLY A 41 12.19 -14.45 17.80
N ILE A 42 12.39 -13.19 18.18
CA ILE A 42 13.03 -12.18 17.33
C ILE A 42 14.55 -12.38 17.34
N ILE A 43 15.16 -12.45 16.15
CA ILE A 43 16.62 -12.56 16.00
C ILE A 43 17.23 -11.18 16.25
N LYS A 44 17.86 -10.99 17.41
CA LYS A 44 18.53 -9.71 17.76
C LYS A 44 19.75 -9.41 16.89
N ASN A 45 20.47 -10.43 16.42
CA ASN A 45 21.65 -10.31 15.55
C ASN A 45 21.26 -10.46 14.06
N GLN A 46 20.24 -9.70 13.64
CA GLN A 46 19.44 -9.83 12.41
C GLN A 46 20.22 -10.32 11.17
N LEU A 47 19.99 -11.57 10.76
CA LEU A 47 20.45 -12.10 9.46
C LEU A 47 19.79 -11.39 8.27
N ILE A 48 18.53 -10.99 8.43
CA ILE A 48 17.81 -10.12 7.51
C ILE A 48 17.36 -8.90 8.31
N PRO A 49 17.86 -7.69 7.99
CA PRO A 49 17.55 -6.52 8.79
C PRO A 49 16.06 -6.17 8.69
N GLY A 50 15.47 -5.88 9.85
CA GLY A 50 14.12 -5.34 9.96
C GLY A 50 14.00 -4.04 9.18
N GLN A 51 12.82 -3.78 8.62
CA GLN A 51 12.58 -2.56 7.84
C GLN A 51 11.28 -1.89 8.29
N GLU A 52 11.35 -0.59 8.51
CA GLU A 52 10.18 0.23 8.74
C GLU A 52 9.93 1.08 7.51
N ARG A 53 8.75 0.92 6.93
CA ARG A 53 8.33 1.70 5.77
C ARG A 53 7.04 2.43 6.07
N LYS A 54 7.01 3.69 5.65
CA LYS A 54 5.85 4.56 5.80
C LYS A 54 5.45 5.02 4.41
N TYR A 55 4.25 4.66 3.99
CA TYR A 55 3.70 5.15 2.73
C TYR A 55 2.70 6.26 3.03
N ARG A 56 2.75 7.31 2.21
CA ARG A 56 1.75 8.37 2.22
C ARG A 56 1.08 8.38 0.86
N ILE A 57 -0.24 8.26 0.88
CA ILE A 57 -1.06 8.17 -0.31
C ILE A 57 -1.93 9.42 -0.34
N ARG A 58 -1.54 10.39 -1.19
CA ARG A 58 -2.23 11.68 -1.37
C ARG A 58 -3.28 11.58 -2.47
N ARG A 59 -4.39 12.34 -2.37
CA ARG A 59 -5.45 12.38 -3.40
C ARG A 59 -4.95 12.63 -4.83
N GLU A 60 -3.88 13.40 -4.98
CA GLU A 60 -3.21 13.71 -6.26
C GLU A 60 -2.65 12.46 -6.96
N ASN A 61 -2.35 11.40 -6.21
CA ASN A 61 -1.85 10.16 -6.79
C ASN A 61 -3.03 9.43 -7.48
N PRO A 62 -2.91 9.05 -8.76
CA PRO A 62 -4.00 8.43 -9.52
C PRO A 62 -4.50 7.13 -8.88
N VAL A 63 -3.66 6.42 -8.12
CA VAL A 63 -4.04 5.24 -7.33
C VAL A 63 -5.11 5.58 -6.29
N VAL A 64 -5.22 6.84 -5.85
CA VAL A 64 -6.08 7.32 -4.74
C VAL A 64 -7.44 7.77 -5.19
N LYS A 65 -7.61 8.18 -6.46
CA LYS A 65 -8.95 8.38 -7.04
C LYS A 65 -9.82 7.13 -6.86
N ASN A 66 -9.16 5.97 -6.80
CA ASN A 66 -9.81 4.70 -6.58
C ASN A 66 -9.92 4.31 -5.10
N ILE A 67 -9.21 4.91 -4.14
CA ILE A 67 -9.27 4.53 -2.70
C ILE A 67 -10.32 5.37 -1.96
N LYS A 68 -11.59 5.06 -2.19
CA LYS A 68 -12.74 5.77 -1.59
C LYS A 68 -13.19 5.22 -0.24
N THR A 69 -12.66 4.06 0.17
CA THR A 69 -13.12 3.31 1.35
C THR A 69 -11.93 2.84 2.19
N VAL A 70 -12.17 2.65 3.49
CA VAL A 70 -11.18 2.11 4.43
C VAL A 70 -10.72 0.71 4.00
N GLU A 71 -11.66 -0.15 3.59
CA GLU A 71 -11.38 -1.52 3.17
C GLU A 71 -10.40 -1.53 2.00
N ARG A 72 -10.66 -0.76 0.95
CA ARG A 72 -9.77 -0.63 -0.20
C ARG A 72 -8.39 -0.09 0.15
N ALA A 73 -8.29 0.81 1.12
CA ALA A 73 -7.00 1.29 1.62
C ALA A 73 -6.23 0.15 2.33
N GLN A 74 -6.93 -0.69 3.10
CA GLN A 74 -6.38 -1.88 3.76
C GLN A 74 -5.97 -2.96 2.75
N MET A 75 -6.80 -3.23 1.74
CA MET A 75 -6.45 -4.15 0.64
C MET A 75 -5.19 -3.67 -0.10
N LEU A 76 -5.07 -2.36 -0.34
CA LEU A 76 -3.86 -1.80 -0.94
C LEU A 76 -2.63 -1.91 -0.01
N ALA A 77 -2.81 -1.78 1.30
CA ALA A 77 -1.73 -2.02 2.26
C ALA A 77 -1.19 -3.46 2.18
N LEU A 78 -2.07 -4.45 1.96
CA LEU A 78 -1.66 -5.84 1.72
C LEU A 78 -0.83 -5.98 0.43
N VAL A 79 -1.22 -5.30 -0.66
CA VAL A 79 -0.42 -5.28 -1.90
C VAL A 79 0.98 -4.72 -1.64
N TYR A 80 1.09 -3.64 -0.86
CA TYR A 80 2.40 -3.09 -0.49
C TYR A 80 3.21 -4.06 0.39
N GLY A 81 2.58 -4.69 1.38
CA GLY A 81 3.23 -5.70 2.21
C GLY A 81 3.78 -6.87 1.39
N LEU A 82 2.97 -7.41 0.48
CA LEU A 82 3.39 -8.49 -0.43
C LEU A 82 4.53 -8.05 -1.36
N GLY A 83 4.43 -6.85 -1.94
CA GLY A 83 5.49 -6.29 -2.79
C GLY A 83 6.80 -6.11 -2.03
N LEU A 84 6.73 -5.72 -0.76
CA LEU A 84 7.89 -5.63 0.12
C LEU A 84 8.49 -7.00 0.44
N ALA A 85 7.67 -7.98 0.79
CA ALA A 85 8.12 -9.35 1.01
C ALA A 85 8.85 -9.88 -0.22
N HIS A 86 8.23 -9.78 -1.41
CA HIS A 86 8.85 -10.17 -2.68
C HIS A 86 10.19 -9.47 -2.92
N GLY A 87 10.22 -8.15 -2.76
CA GLY A 87 11.43 -7.36 -2.96
C GLY A 87 12.54 -7.71 -1.96
N LYS A 88 12.18 -7.99 -0.71
CA LYS A 88 13.12 -8.38 0.35
C LYS A 88 13.70 -9.77 0.08
N ILE A 89 12.85 -10.73 -0.23
CA ILE A 89 13.26 -12.09 -0.59
C ILE A 89 14.19 -12.06 -1.80
N LYS A 90 13.83 -11.29 -2.84
CA LYS A 90 14.67 -11.18 -4.04
C LYS A 90 16.06 -10.57 -3.76
N ARG A 91 16.17 -9.61 -2.83
CA ARG A 91 17.43 -8.92 -2.53
C ARG A 91 18.29 -9.63 -1.50
N ASP A 92 17.66 -10.17 -0.45
CA ASP A 92 18.36 -10.51 0.79
C ASP A 92 18.28 -11.99 1.16
N CYS A 93 17.40 -12.80 0.54
CA CYS A 93 17.43 -14.25 0.71
C CYS A 93 18.48 -14.87 -0.22
N LEU A 94 19.71 -14.95 0.27
CA LEU A 94 20.75 -15.82 -0.30
C LEU A 94 20.36 -17.30 -0.08
N LYS A 95 20.85 -18.21 -0.93
CA LYS A 95 20.62 -19.67 -0.83
C LYS A 95 20.94 -20.26 0.57
N ALA A 96 21.72 -19.55 1.39
CA ALA A 96 22.10 -19.93 2.74
C ALA A 96 20.98 -19.76 3.81
N PHE A 97 19.91 -19.01 3.53
CA PHE A 97 18.81 -18.80 4.46
C PHE A 97 17.54 -19.48 3.96
N GLN A 98 17.04 -20.47 4.72
CA GLN A 98 15.73 -21.05 4.47
C GLN A 98 14.65 -20.16 5.11
N LEU A 99 14.24 -19.13 4.37
CA LEU A 99 12.95 -18.51 4.66
C LEU A 99 11.87 -19.57 4.40
N GLN A 100 11.01 -19.81 5.38
CA GLN A 100 9.94 -20.80 5.27
C GLN A 100 8.57 -20.17 5.18
N LYS A 101 8.37 -19.05 5.88
CA LYS A 101 7.05 -18.45 6.03
C LYS A 101 7.08 -16.94 5.90
N VAL A 102 6.05 -16.41 5.27
CA VAL A 102 5.74 -14.97 5.21
C VAL A 102 4.37 -14.75 5.84
N THR A 103 4.34 -14.01 6.95
CA THR A 103 3.09 -13.63 7.61
C THR A 103 2.85 -12.13 7.42
N ILE A 104 1.67 -11.78 6.91
CA ILE A 104 1.25 -10.41 6.69
C ILE A 104 0.06 -10.11 7.58
N PHE A 105 0.26 -9.25 8.56
CA PHE A 105 -0.78 -8.80 9.47
C PHE A 105 -1.54 -7.61 8.91
N SER A 106 -2.87 -7.66 8.99
CA SER A 106 -3.79 -6.55 8.72
C SER A 106 -4.61 -6.24 9.97
N ASP A 107 -4.98 -4.97 10.13
CA ASP A 107 -5.86 -4.49 11.20
C ASP A 107 -7.35 -4.78 10.95
N SER A 108 -7.72 -5.38 9.80
CA SER A 108 -9.11 -5.57 9.41
C SER A 108 -9.49 -7.04 9.27
N PRO A 109 -10.27 -7.58 10.23
CA PRO A 109 -10.78 -8.95 10.15
C PRO A 109 -11.56 -9.21 8.86
N LYS A 110 -12.38 -8.23 8.44
CA LYS A 110 -13.17 -8.33 7.20
C LYS A 110 -12.29 -8.52 5.97
N VAL A 111 -11.21 -7.74 5.86
CA VAL A 111 -10.28 -7.84 4.73
C VAL A 111 -9.51 -9.17 4.77
N VAL A 112 -9.08 -9.63 5.96
CA VAL A 112 -8.40 -10.92 6.12
C VAL A 112 -9.30 -12.08 5.67
N GLN A 113 -10.54 -12.14 6.18
CA GLN A 113 -11.51 -13.18 5.83
C GLN A 113 -11.81 -13.19 4.33
N ARG A 114 -12.03 -12.01 3.75
CA ARG A 114 -12.26 -11.86 2.31
C ARG A 114 -11.11 -12.40 1.48
N PHE A 115 -9.87 -12.14 1.90
CA PHE A 115 -8.71 -12.67 1.20
C PHE A 115 -8.50 -14.17 1.43
N HIS A 116 -8.79 -14.70 2.61
CA HIS A 116 -8.78 -16.15 2.83
C HIS A 116 -9.74 -16.85 1.88
N HIS A 117 -10.96 -16.32 1.75
CA HIS A 117 -11.92 -16.83 0.77
C HIS A 117 -11.33 -16.80 -0.65
N HIS A 118 -10.88 -15.64 -1.12
CA HIS A 118 -10.39 -15.54 -2.50
C HIS A 118 -9.11 -16.32 -2.80
N ILE A 119 -8.23 -16.52 -1.81
CA ILE A 119 -7.02 -17.33 -1.97
C ILE A 119 -7.39 -18.82 -2.09
N ASN A 120 -8.35 -19.29 -1.28
CA ASN A 120 -8.76 -20.69 -1.28
C ASN A 120 -9.59 -21.08 -2.51
N TYR A 121 -10.33 -20.13 -3.08
CA TYR A 121 -11.22 -20.34 -4.23
C TYR A 121 -10.73 -19.62 -5.51
N ALA A 122 -9.43 -19.33 -5.61
CA ALA A 122 -8.85 -18.85 -6.86
C ALA A 122 -8.74 -20.00 -7.88
N PRO A 123 -8.88 -19.74 -9.20
CA PRO A 123 -8.91 -18.44 -9.86
C PRO A 123 -10.31 -17.81 -10.03
N ASP A 124 -11.39 -18.49 -9.66
CA ASP A 124 -12.75 -18.14 -10.07
C ASP A 124 -13.40 -17.07 -9.19
N SER A 125 -13.17 -17.11 -7.87
CA SER A 125 -13.81 -16.22 -6.90
C SER A 125 -13.64 -14.70 -7.11
N PRO A 126 -12.57 -14.15 -7.75
CA PRO A 126 -12.54 -12.72 -8.07
C PRO A 126 -13.62 -12.30 -9.07
N GLY A 127 -14.20 -13.24 -9.83
CA GLY A 127 -15.31 -12.99 -10.76
C GLY A 127 -16.57 -12.47 -10.06
N ASP A 128 -16.78 -12.86 -8.80
CA ASP A 128 -17.95 -12.49 -7.99
C ASP A 128 -17.89 -11.04 -7.49
N GLU A 129 -16.72 -10.41 -7.59
CA GLU A 129 -16.53 -9.04 -7.11
C GLU A 129 -17.15 -8.03 -8.06
N THR A 130 -18.15 -7.27 -7.61
CA THR A 130 -18.85 -6.27 -8.43
C THR A 130 -17.97 -5.08 -8.80
N SER A 131 -17.06 -4.69 -7.91
CA SER A 131 -16.15 -3.56 -8.09
C SER A 131 -14.91 -3.97 -8.89
N ILE A 132 -14.77 -3.43 -10.11
CA ILE A 132 -13.58 -3.65 -10.98
C ILE A 132 -12.27 -3.33 -10.24
N ASN A 133 -12.28 -2.26 -9.44
CA ASN A 133 -11.12 -1.85 -8.66
C ASN A 133 -10.77 -2.90 -7.59
N ASP A 134 -11.75 -3.36 -6.84
CA ASP A 134 -11.53 -4.35 -5.78
C ASP A 134 -11.10 -5.69 -6.40
N ARG A 135 -11.74 -6.11 -7.48
CA ARG A 135 -11.33 -7.27 -8.29
C ARG A 135 -9.86 -7.18 -8.71
N SER A 136 -9.43 -6.02 -9.20
CA SER A 136 -8.03 -5.82 -9.64
C SER A 136 -7.04 -5.91 -8.47
N ILE A 137 -7.39 -5.36 -7.30
CA ILE A 137 -6.55 -5.44 -6.10
C ILE A 137 -6.51 -6.88 -5.60
N ILE A 138 -7.66 -7.56 -5.60
CA ILE A 138 -7.78 -8.95 -5.18
C ILE A 138 -6.88 -9.85 -6.02
N LYS A 139 -6.95 -9.73 -7.35
CA LYS A 139 -6.08 -10.46 -8.28
C LYS A 139 -4.60 -10.21 -8.00
N ARG A 140 -4.21 -8.98 -7.68
CA ARG A 140 -2.81 -8.65 -7.34
C ARG A 140 -2.35 -9.31 -6.03
N VAL A 141 -3.22 -9.35 -5.02
CA VAL A 141 -2.91 -10.03 -3.75
C VAL A 141 -2.76 -11.53 -3.97
N ILE A 142 -3.72 -12.17 -4.66
CA ILE A 142 -3.65 -13.62 -5.00
C ILE A 142 -2.37 -13.91 -5.77
N ALA A 143 -2.07 -13.14 -6.82
CA ALA A 143 -0.85 -13.31 -7.61
C ALA A 143 0.42 -13.14 -6.77
N GLY A 144 0.41 -12.19 -5.82
CA GLY A 144 1.50 -11.97 -4.87
C GLY A 144 1.72 -13.18 -3.95
N VAL A 145 0.64 -13.70 -3.37
CA VAL A 145 0.63 -14.90 -2.52
C VAL A 145 1.14 -16.11 -3.30
N HIS A 146 0.52 -16.44 -4.44
CA HIS A 146 0.95 -17.56 -5.29
C HIS A 146 2.38 -17.38 -5.80
N GLY A 147 2.83 -16.15 -6.05
CA GLY A 147 4.21 -15.86 -6.43
C GLY A 147 5.22 -16.20 -5.34
N LEU A 148 4.86 -16.03 -4.06
CA LEU A 148 5.69 -16.44 -2.92
C LEU A 148 5.59 -17.95 -2.69
N SER A 149 4.39 -18.53 -2.76
CA SER A 149 4.19 -19.97 -2.58
C SER A 149 4.91 -20.82 -3.63
N ARG A 150 4.98 -20.35 -4.88
CA ARG A 150 5.79 -20.98 -5.94
C ARG A 150 7.29 -21.03 -5.64
N ARG A 151 7.77 -20.26 -4.66
CA ARG A 151 9.15 -20.30 -4.16
C ARG A 151 9.32 -21.23 -2.95
N GLY A 152 8.31 -22.03 -2.62
CA GLY A 152 8.31 -22.93 -1.48
C GLY A 152 8.02 -22.25 -0.13
N LEU A 153 7.44 -21.04 -0.14
CA LEU A 153 7.12 -20.29 1.08
C LEU A 153 5.67 -20.51 1.50
N GLU A 154 5.45 -20.81 2.78
CA GLU A 154 4.13 -20.67 3.38
C GLU A 154 3.78 -19.18 3.48
N VAL A 155 2.59 -18.79 3.03
CA VAL A 155 2.13 -17.40 3.09
C VAL A 155 0.86 -17.33 3.90
N ALA A 156 0.88 -16.55 4.96
CA ALA A 156 -0.28 -16.32 5.82
C ALA A 156 -0.66 -14.84 5.81
N ILE A 157 -1.95 -14.56 5.63
CA ILE A 157 -2.53 -13.25 5.94
C ILE A 157 -3.29 -13.39 7.25
N ALA A 158 -3.01 -12.56 8.24
CA ALA A 158 -3.55 -12.71 9.59
C ALA A 158 -4.03 -11.39 10.19
N ILE A 159 -4.81 -11.47 11.26
CA ILE A 159 -5.31 -10.30 11.98
C ILE A 159 -4.22 -9.84 12.97
N SER A 160 -3.91 -8.54 12.94
CA SER A 160 -2.98 -7.91 13.85
C SER A 160 -3.57 -7.81 15.25
N SER A 161 -2.82 -8.21 16.27
CA SER A 161 -3.21 -8.00 17.67
C SER A 161 -3.00 -6.54 18.10
N GLU A 162 -3.89 -6.00 18.91
CA GLU A 162 -3.73 -4.67 19.50
C GLU A 162 -2.55 -4.59 20.47
N LYS A 163 -2.21 -5.71 21.12
CA LYS A 163 -1.12 -5.78 22.11
C LYS A 163 0.26 -5.99 21.48
N ASP A 164 0.31 -6.24 20.18
CA ASP A 164 1.59 -6.46 19.50
C ASP A 164 2.38 -5.14 19.36
N LYS A 165 3.66 -5.19 19.76
CA LYS A 165 4.57 -4.03 19.76
C LYS A 165 4.85 -3.55 18.34
N ALA A 166 5.04 -4.48 17.39
CA ALA A 166 5.30 -4.13 15.99
C ALA A 166 4.06 -3.52 15.33
N GLY A 167 2.87 -4.08 15.58
CA GLY A 167 1.57 -3.51 15.23
C GLY A 167 1.35 -2.13 15.84
N GLY A 168 1.72 -1.92 17.11
CA GLY A 168 1.67 -0.62 17.78
C GLY A 168 2.55 0.42 17.08
N LYS A 169 3.76 0.02 16.68
CA LYS A 169 4.67 0.88 15.90
C LYS A 169 4.10 1.19 14.51
N ALA A 170 3.59 0.19 13.80
CA ALA A 170 2.92 0.37 12.51
C ALA A 170 1.75 1.36 12.60
N ARG A 171 0.90 1.23 13.64
CA ARG A 171 -0.18 2.19 13.97
C ARG A 171 0.34 3.61 14.14
N ALA A 172 1.38 3.80 14.95
CA ALA A 172 1.97 5.12 15.17
C ALA A 172 2.50 5.74 13.86
N MET A 173 3.13 4.94 13.00
CA MET A 173 3.63 5.37 11.70
C MET A 173 2.51 5.75 10.73
N ALA A 174 1.47 4.91 10.63
CA ALA A 174 0.30 5.17 9.81
C ALA A 174 -0.35 6.50 10.22
N ARG A 175 -0.62 6.67 11.53
CA ARG A 175 -1.19 7.90 12.12
C ARG A 175 -0.32 9.13 11.88
N GLN A 176 1.00 9.00 11.96
CA GLN A 176 1.91 10.11 11.66
C GLN A 176 1.78 10.56 10.20
N ARG A 177 1.65 9.62 9.26
CA ARG A 177 1.51 9.93 7.82
C ARG A 177 0.11 10.39 7.44
N GLY A 178 -0.95 9.80 8.01
CA GLY A 178 -2.33 10.25 7.84
C GLY A 178 -2.51 11.69 8.31
N ARG A 179 -2.01 12.02 9.51
CA ARG A 179 -2.01 13.41 10.02
C ARG A 179 -1.23 14.39 9.14
N LYS A 180 -0.07 13.98 8.59
CA LYS A 180 0.67 14.80 7.62
C LYS A 180 -0.10 15.00 6.31
N ALA A 181 -0.86 14.00 5.86
CA ALA A 181 -1.74 14.14 4.70
C ALA A 181 -2.84 15.19 4.96
N CYS A 182 -3.47 15.15 6.13
CA CYS A 182 -4.47 16.12 6.56
C CYS A 182 -3.92 17.56 6.67
N ARG A 183 -2.79 17.77 7.37
CA ARG A 183 -2.20 19.11 7.57
C ARG A 183 -1.78 19.80 6.27
N SER A 184 -1.20 19.04 5.35
CA SER A 184 -0.85 19.52 4.01
C SER A 184 -2.06 20.11 3.27
N ARG A 185 -3.26 19.53 3.48
CA ARG A 185 -4.49 20.01 2.88
C ARG A 185 -5.07 21.22 3.58
N ARG A 186 -5.00 21.30 4.92
CA ARG A 186 -5.42 22.52 5.64
C ARG A 186 -4.66 23.73 5.12
N ARG A 187 -3.35 23.58 4.87
CA ARG A 187 -2.52 24.63 4.25
C ARG A 187 -2.92 24.94 2.81
N LEU A 188 -3.20 23.93 1.98
CA LEU A 188 -3.69 24.15 0.60
C LEU A 188 -5.05 24.86 0.57
N ARG A 189 -5.98 24.47 1.46
CA ARG A 189 -7.28 25.14 1.58
C ARG A 189 -7.11 26.59 2.02
N LEU A 190 -6.29 26.85 3.04
CA LEU A 190 -5.99 28.21 3.50
C LEU A 190 -5.30 29.04 2.41
N ALA A 191 -4.35 28.46 1.68
CA ALA A 191 -3.72 29.16 0.56
C ALA A 191 -4.73 29.46 -0.56
N HIS A 192 -5.66 28.55 -0.86
CA HIS A 192 -6.72 28.80 -1.83
C HIS A 192 -7.75 29.82 -1.34
N THR A 193 -8.14 29.82 -0.06
CA THR A 193 -9.04 30.86 0.48
C THR A 193 -8.36 32.21 0.50
N ASN A 194 -7.08 32.29 0.88
CA ASN A 194 -6.35 33.56 0.89
C ASN A 194 -6.14 34.11 -0.53
N LEU A 195 -5.94 33.25 -1.53
CA LEU A 195 -5.87 33.65 -2.95
C LEU A 195 -7.23 34.11 -3.48
N VAL A 196 -8.33 33.54 -2.99
CA VAL A 196 -9.69 33.98 -3.35
C VAL A 196 -10.01 35.30 -2.65
N GLU A 197 -9.63 35.49 -1.39
CA GLU A 197 -9.76 36.77 -0.69
C GLU A 197 -8.92 37.86 -1.38
N GLU A 198 -7.66 37.59 -1.77
CA GLU A 198 -6.85 38.55 -2.55
C GLU A 198 -7.44 38.85 -3.95
N GLN A 199 -8.14 37.90 -4.58
CA GLN A 199 -8.84 38.15 -5.85
C GLN A 199 -10.17 38.90 -5.66
N GLU A 200 -10.94 38.60 -4.63
CA GLU A 200 -12.20 39.28 -4.29
C GLU A 200 -11.95 40.72 -3.84
N GLU A 201 -10.88 40.99 -3.10
CA GLU A 201 -10.45 42.35 -2.72
C GLU A 201 -10.01 43.17 -3.95
N ALA A 202 -9.55 42.51 -5.01
CA ALA A 202 -9.15 43.16 -6.27
C ALA A 202 -10.31 43.34 -7.28
N THR A 203 -11.44 42.63 -7.15
CA THR A 203 -12.52 42.62 -8.17
C THR A 203 -13.92 42.95 -7.67
N GLY A 204 -14.17 43.01 -6.36
CA GLY A 204 -15.39 43.63 -5.81
C GLY A 204 -16.73 42.97 -6.19
N GLU A 205 -16.75 41.73 -6.67
CA GLU A 205 -17.99 41.01 -6.99
C GLU A 205 -18.18 39.78 -6.09
N GLN A 206 -19.23 39.81 -5.26
CA GLN A 206 -19.69 38.68 -4.46
C GLN A 206 -20.54 37.73 -5.34
N GLY A 207 -19.91 36.68 -5.87
CA GLY A 207 -20.54 35.66 -6.72
C GLY A 207 -20.61 34.28 -6.07
N ILE A 208 -21.79 33.67 -6.07
CA ILE A 208 -22.08 32.31 -5.59
C ILE A 208 -21.19 31.27 -6.33
N PHE A 209 -20.40 30.50 -5.59
CA PHE A 209 -19.41 29.56 -6.16
C PHE A 209 -19.99 28.19 -6.54
N GLU A 210 -19.96 27.88 -7.84
CA GLU A 210 -19.86 26.49 -8.31
C GLU A 210 -18.42 25.97 -8.15
N LEU A 211 -18.29 24.78 -7.55
CA LEU A 211 -17.02 24.11 -7.32
C LEU A 211 -16.45 23.53 -8.63
N VAL A 212 -15.96 24.38 -9.55
CA VAL A 212 -15.31 23.94 -10.78
C VAL A 212 -13.88 23.48 -10.47
N ILE A 213 -13.70 22.16 -10.32
CA ILE A 213 -12.37 21.54 -10.30
C ILE A 213 -11.84 21.55 -11.73
N ALA A 214 -11.05 22.55 -12.09
CA ALA A 214 -10.36 22.62 -13.37
C ALA A 214 -9.45 21.39 -13.54
N ALA A 215 -9.90 20.46 -14.39
CA ALA A 215 -9.00 19.55 -15.08
C ALA A 215 -8.17 20.41 -16.04
N LYS A 216 -6.86 20.52 -15.81
CA LYS A 216 -5.95 20.99 -16.86
C LYS A 216 -6.02 20.00 -18.01
N GLU A 217 -6.82 20.33 -19.02
CA GLU A 217 -6.65 19.79 -20.36
C GLU A 217 -5.27 20.26 -20.86
N LEU A 218 -4.41 19.29 -21.16
CA LEU A 218 -3.20 19.53 -21.94
C LEU A 218 -3.63 19.96 -23.35
N PRO A 219 -2.98 20.97 -23.97
CA PRO A 219 -3.34 21.37 -25.32
C PRO A 219 -3.08 20.22 -26.29
N LYS A 220 -4.14 19.80 -27.00
CA LYS A 220 -4.06 18.94 -28.18
C LYS A 220 -3.15 19.64 -29.20
N GLY A 221 -2.13 18.91 -29.66
CA GLY A 221 -1.26 19.35 -30.75
C GLY A 221 -2.10 19.70 -31.97
N LYS A 222 -1.79 20.82 -32.60
CA LYS A 222 -2.36 21.23 -33.88
C LYS A 222 -1.85 20.30 -34.97
N GLU A 223 -2.78 19.76 -35.73
CA GLU A 223 -2.53 19.09 -37.00
C GLU A 223 -2.29 20.10 -38.14
N HIS A 224 -1.34 19.72 -39.00
CA HIS A 224 -1.19 19.93 -40.45
C HIS A 224 -0.98 21.33 -41.07
N ALA A 225 0.14 21.45 -41.79
CA ALA A 225 0.18 21.90 -43.19
C ALA A 225 1.46 21.36 -43.88
N GLN A 226 1.33 20.28 -44.65
CA GLN A 226 2.24 19.98 -45.77
C GLN A 226 1.45 20.29 -47.05
N ALA A 227 1.87 21.33 -47.76
CA ALA A 227 1.39 21.62 -49.10
C ALA A 227 2.26 20.83 -50.09
N THR A 228 1.67 19.82 -50.73
CA THR A 228 2.19 19.22 -51.95
C THR A 228 1.52 19.93 -53.12
N ILE A 229 2.29 20.67 -53.91
CA ILE A 229 1.86 21.16 -55.22
C ILE A 229 2.57 20.31 -56.27
N TYR A 230 1.78 19.60 -57.08
CA TYR A 230 2.18 19.06 -58.38
C TYR A 230 1.93 20.14 -59.44
N ASN A 231 2.99 20.56 -60.12
CA ASN A 231 3.10 20.66 -61.58
C ASN A 231 4.55 21.01 -61.94
#